data_AF-A0A0E2B4F0-F1
#
_entry.id   AF-A0A0E2B4F0-F1
#
_cell.length_a   1.000
_cell.length_b   1.000
_cell.length_c   1.000
_cell.angle_alpha   90.00
_cell.angle_beta   90.00
_cell.angle_gamma   90.00
#
_symmetry.space_group_name_H-M   'P 1'
#
loop_
_entity.id
_entity.type
_entity.pdbx_description
1 polymer ?
#
loop_
_entity_poly.entity_id
_entity_poly.type
_entity_poly.pdbx_seq_one_letter_code
_entity_poly.pdbx_strand_id
1 'polypeptide(L)'
;MKTLDEKAAEYAASVVSCNKEAKECEGLIQTAYILGATTEGELLREETGTFGQALESLKRGHLVTRKGWNGKGMFIFMRPADELHIGFVAKDIKSLPQKVKDYYYQDCVDENGNPIELEKDDTVKFTAYICMKAADGSIVNGWLASQTDMLANDWMIFEF
;
A
#
# COMPACT_ATOMS: atom_id res chain seq x y z
N MET A 1 -0.41 -18.81 12.45
CA MET A 1 -0.19 -18.17 13.77
C MET A 1 -1.24 -17.09 13.90
N LYS A 2 -1.95 -17.00 15.04
CA LYS A 2 -3.02 -16.01 15.20
C LYS A 2 -2.46 -14.59 15.26
N THR A 3 -3.14 -13.62 14.66
CA THR A 3 -2.81 -12.19 14.77
C THR A 3 -2.99 -11.70 16.21
N LEU A 4 -2.47 -10.52 16.53
CA LEU A 4 -2.69 -9.91 17.84
C LEU A 4 -4.18 -9.58 18.05
N ASP A 5 -4.87 -9.14 17.00
CA ASP A 5 -6.32 -8.89 17.02
C ASP A 5 -7.11 -10.16 17.33
N GLU A 6 -6.80 -11.27 16.64
CA GLU A 6 -7.43 -12.57 16.88
C GLU A 6 -7.22 -13.03 18.33
N LYS A 7 -6.01 -12.85 18.88
CA LYS A 7 -5.72 -13.16 20.29
C LYS A 7 -6.47 -12.23 21.25
N ALA A 8 -6.53 -10.94 20.96
CA ALA A 8 -7.23 -9.95 21.79
C ALA A 8 -8.74 -10.21 21.82
N ALA A 9 -9.35 -10.57 20.68
CA ALA A 9 -10.74 -11.01 20.61
C ALA A 9 -10.99 -12.26 21.48
N GLU A 10 -10.10 -13.24 21.40
CA GLU A 10 -10.18 -14.46 22.21
C GLU A 10 -10.05 -14.19 23.70
N TYR A 11 -9.12 -13.33 24.10
CA TYR A 11 -8.97 -12.94 25.50
C TYR A 11 -10.19 -12.16 26.00
N ALA A 12 -10.74 -11.24 25.20
CA ALA A 12 -11.97 -10.52 25.54
C ALA A 12 -13.15 -11.47 25.73
N ALA A 13 -13.34 -12.42 24.80
CA ALA A 13 -14.39 -13.45 24.91
C ALA A 13 -14.19 -14.36 26.14
N SER A 14 -12.94 -14.74 26.43
CA SER A 14 -12.60 -15.52 27.61
C SER A 14 -13.01 -14.80 28.90
N VAL A 15 -12.69 -13.50 29.03
CA VAL A 15 -13.06 -12.69 30.21
C VAL A 15 -14.58 -12.60 30.37
N VAL A 16 -15.31 -12.36 29.28
CA VAL A 16 -16.79 -12.33 29.28
C VAL A 16 -17.38 -13.67 29.73
N SER A 17 -16.78 -14.79 29.33
CA SER A 17 -17.28 -16.13 29.67
C SER A 17 -17.09 -16.52 31.13
N CYS A 18 -16.03 -16.01 31.80
CA CYS A 18 -15.66 -16.44 33.15
C CYS A 18 -16.01 -15.42 34.25
N ASN A 19 -16.42 -14.20 33.89
CA ASN A 19 -16.77 -13.14 34.84
C ASN A 19 -18.20 -12.61 34.60
N LYS A 20 -19.04 -12.68 35.65
CA LYS A 20 -20.45 -12.27 35.58
C LYS A 20 -20.63 -10.76 35.32
N GLU A 21 -19.80 -9.92 35.94
CA GLU A 21 -19.82 -8.46 35.72
C GLU A 21 -19.38 -8.10 34.30
N ALA A 22 -18.37 -8.82 33.77
CA ALA A 22 -17.95 -8.65 32.38
C ALA A 22 -19.04 -9.06 31.39
N LYS A 23 -19.83 -10.08 31.71
CA LYS A 23 -20.97 -10.52 30.89
C LYS A 23 -22.09 -9.48 30.81
N GLU A 24 -22.32 -8.73 31.89
CA GLU A 24 -23.27 -7.61 31.89
C GLU A 24 -22.79 -6.43 31.03
N CYS A 25 -21.48 -6.32 30.82
CA CYS A 25 -20.82 -5.28 30.02
C CYS A 25 -20.30 -5.75 28.66
N GLU A 26 -20.74 -6.91 28.15
CA GLU A 26 -20.19 -7.53 26.94
C GLU A 26 -20.15 -6.58 25.74
N GLY A 27 -21.24 -5.83 25.49
CA GLY A 27 -21.31 -4.86 24.39
C GLY A 27 -20.27 -3.74 24.49
N LEU A 28 -19.94 -3.27 25.70
CA LEU A 28 -18.90 -2.26 25.91
C LEU A 28 -17.51 -2.84 25.66
N ILE A 29 -17.27 -4.09 26.08
CA ILE A 29 -16.00 -4.80 25.84
C ILE A 29 -15.79 -5.03 24.35
N GLN A 30 -16.82 -5.46 23.63
CA GLN A 30 -16.78 -5.62 22.17
C GLN A 30 -16.55 -4.28 21.46
N THR A 31 -17.21 -3.21 21.92
CA THR A 31 -17.01 -1.86 21.36
C THR A 31 -15.57 -1.37 21.58
N ALA A 32 -15.02 -1.56 22.78
CA ALA A 32 -13.64 -1.20 23.09
C ALA A 32 -12.64 -1.98 22.23
N TYR A 33 -12.88 -3.28 22.01
CA TYR A 33 -12.07 -4.11 21.11
C TYR A 33 -12.13 -3.59 19.67
N ILE A 34 -13.34 -3.36 19.12
CA ILE A 34 -13.52 -2.88 17.74
C ILE A 34 -12.83 -1.53 17.59
N LEU A 35 -13.07 -0.59 18.51
CA LEU A 35 -12.40 0.71 18.50
C LEU A 35 -10.89 0.54 18.53
N GLY A 36 -10.34 -0.26 19.45
CA GLY A 36 -8.90 -0.54 19.51
C GLY A 36 -8.35 -1.08 18.18
N ALA A 37 -8.98 -2.11 17.62
CA ALA A 37 -8.59 -2.72 16.35
C ALA A 37 -8.69 -1.74 15.17
N THR A 38 -9.72 -0.89 15.14
CA THR A 38 -9.87 0.12 14.07
C THR A 38 -8.93 1.30 14.23
N THR A 39 -8.56 1.66 15.47
CA THR A 39 -7.70 2.83 15.77
C THR A 39 -6.21 2.49 15.61
N GLU A 40 -5.81 1.24 15.81
CA GLU A 40 -4.43 0.79 15.53
C GLU A 40 -4.17 0.55 14.03
N GLY A 41 -5.22 0.29 13.26
CA GLY A 41 -5.09 -0.22 11.90
C GLY A 41 -4.76 0.82 10.82
N GLU A 42 -5.04 2.11 11.03
CA GLU A 42 -4.79 3.14 10.02
C GLU A 42 -4.64 4.54 10.65
N LEU A 43 -4.18 5.51 9.86
CA LEU A 43 -4.18 6.91 10.26
C LEU A 43 -5.60 7.46 10.24
N LEU A 44 -6.05 8.00 11.37
CA LEU A 44 -7.28 8.78 11.44
C LEU A 44 -7.06 10.20 10.89
N ARG A 45 -8.13 10.83 10.42
CA ARG A 45 -8.09 12.24 10.00
C ARG A 45 -7.63 13.12 11.15
N GLU A 46 -6.76 14.08 10.83
CA GLU A 46 -6.18 15.06 11.77
C GLU A 46 -5.22 14.52 12.85
N GLU A 47 -4.94 13.22 12.87
CA GLU A 47 -3.99 12.61 13.81
C GLU A 47 -2.64 12.26 13.17
N THR A 48 -1.63 12.08 14.02
CA THR A 48 -0.33 11.53 13.62
C THR A 48 -0.16 10.10 14.12
N GLY A 49 0.47 9.25 13.33
CA GLY A 49 0.73 7.86 13.67
C GLY A 49 2.05 7.32 13.14
N THR A 50 2.21 6.03 13.32
CA THR A 50 3.40 5.27 12.94
C THR A 50 3.51 5.07 11.43
N PHE A 51 4.69 4.67 10.95
CA PHE A 51 4.84 4.22 9.56
C PHE A 51 3.98 3.00 9.21
N GLY A 52 3.72 2.10 10.18
CA GLY A 52 2.83 0.95 9.98
C GLY A 52 1.40 1.37 9.64
N GLN A 53 0.84 2.31 10.41
CA GLN A 53 -0.46 2.92 10.11
C GLN A 53 -0.45 3.63 8.75
N ALA A 54 0.65 4.32 8.42
CA ALA A 54 0.80 4.95 7.11
C ALA A 54 0.76 3.94 5.96
N LEU A 55 1.40 2.76 6.11
CA LEU A 55 1.34 1.68 5.12
C LEU A 55 -0.07 1.11 4.94
N GLU A 56 -0.82 0.93 6.01
CA GLU A 56 -2.21 0.46 5.91
C GLU A 56 -3.11 1.51 5.25
N SER A 57 -2.93 2.80 5.58
CA SER A 57 -3.61 3.89 4.88
C SER A 57 -3.26 3.95 3.39
N LEU A 58 -2.00 3.70 3.01
CA LEU A 58 -1.57 3.61 1.62
C LEU A 58 -2.26 2.48 0.85
N LYS A 59 -2.39 1.29 1.47
CA LYS A 59 -3.10 0.15 0.88
C LYS A 59 -4.58 0.44 0.63
N ARG A 60 -5.17 1.34 1.42
CA ARG A 60 -6.55 1.83 1.27
C ARG A 60 -6.68 2.98 0.27
N GLY A 61 -5.59 3.40 -0.37
CA GLY A 61 -5.57 4.42 -1.41
C GLY A 61 -5.44 5.85 -0.89
N HIS A 62 -5.17 6.04 0.41
CA HIS A 62 -4.90 7.37 0.94
C HIS A 62 -3.51 7.87 0.52
N LEU A 63 -3.39 9.19 0.41
CA LEU A 63 -2.10 9.87 0.38
C LEU A 63 -1.64 10.09 1.82
N VAL A 64 -0.38 9.81 2.12
CA VAL A 64 0.18 10.02 3.47
C VAL A 64 1.43 10.87 3.41
N THR A 65 1.65 11.62 4.47
CA THR A 65 2.72 12.63 4.57
C THR A 65 3.26 12.65 5.99
N ARG A 66 4.47 13.16 6.18
CA ARG A 66 4.98 13.48 7.50
C ARG A 66 4.59 14.91 7.89
N LYS A 67 4.37 15.16 9.17
CA LYS A 67 4.08 16.51 9.69
C LYS A 67 5.10 17.55 9.24
N GLY A 68 6.39 17.19 9.22
CA GLY A 68 7.47 18.07 8.75
C GLY A 68 7.52 18.31 7.22
N TRP A 69 6.75 17.56 6.43
CA TRP A 69 6.69 17.68 4.97
C TRP A 69 5.62 18.67 4.50
N ASN A 70 4.58 18.93 5.31
CA ASN A 70 3.39 19.70 4.94
C ASN A 70 3.62 21.19 4.64
N GLY A 71 4.85 21.70 4.79
CA GLY A 71 5.24 23.02 4.28
C GLY A 71 5.62 23.02 2.79
N LYS A 72 5.75 21.86 2.13
CA LYS A 72 6.24 21.71 0.75
C LYS A 72 5.33 20.86 -0.15
N GLY A 73 4.15 20.45 0.33
CA GLY A 73 3.19 19.65 -0.44
C GLY A 73 3.74 18.30 -0.93
N MET A 74 4.57 17.66 -0.10
CA MET A 74 5.13 16.33 -0.35
C MET A 74 4.19 15.27 0.25
N PHE A 75 4.06 14.14 -0.43
CA PHE A 75 3.32 12.97 0.08
C PHE A 75 3.81 11.70 -0.62
N ILE A 76 3.53 10.55 -0.01
CA ILE A 76 3.70 9.25 -0.64
C ILE A 76 2.34 8.63 -0.96
N PHE A 77 2.32 7.77 -1.98
CA PHE A 77 1.15 7.05 -2.45
C PHE A 77 1.54 5.67 -2.99
N MET A 78 0.62 4.71 -2.94
CA MET A 78 0.85 3.38 -3.50
C MET A 78 0.40 3.36 -4.96
N ARG A 79 1.29 2.97 -5.87
CA ARG A 79 0.89 2.55 -7.21
C ARG A 79 0.52 1.06 -7.13
N PRO A 80 -0.74 0.68 -7.46
CA PRO A 80 -1.15 -0.72 -7.44
C PRO A 80 -0.40 -1.53 -8.50
N ALA A 81 -0.42 -2.85 -8.34
CA ALA A 81 0.08 -3.74 -9.38
C ALA A 81 -0.79 -3.60 -10.63
N ASP A 82 -0.17 -3.78 -11.79
CA ASP A 82 -0.81 -3.58 -13.09
C ASP A 82 -0.29 -4.62 -14.08
N GLU A 83 -1.11 -4.96 -15.07
CA GLU A 83 -0.78 -5.94 -16.11
C GLU A 83 -0.96 -5.28 -17.47
N LEU A 84 0.13 -5.22 -18.24
CA LEU A 84 0.16 -4.55 -19.54
C LEU A 84 0.42 -5.58 -20.63
N HIS A 85 -0.37 -5.53 -21.70
CA HIS A 85 -0.19 -6.41 -22.85
C HIS A 85 1.23 -6.29 -23.42
N ILE A 86 1.87 -7.41 -23.73
CA ILE A 86 3.29 -7.48 -24.10
C ILE A 86 3.61 -6.63 -25.34
N GLY A 87 2.69 -6.56 -26.31
CA GLY A 87 2.84 -5.70 -27.47
C GLY A 87 2.95 -4.21 -27.12
N PHE A 88 2.22 -3.74 -26.11
CA PHE A 88 2.29 -2.36 -25.63
C PHE A 88 3.61 -2.12 -24.87
N VAL A 89 4.05 -3.08 -24.08
CA VAL A 89 5.33 -3.03 -23.34
C VAL A 89 6.51 -2.93 -24.30
N ALA A 90 6.52 -3.76 -25.34
CA ALA A 90 7.59 -3.83 -26.33
C ALA A 90 7.67 -2.58 -27.23
N LYS A 91 6.59 -1.82 -27.41
CA LYS A 91 6.55 -0.74 -28.42
C LYS A 91 6.31 0.64 -27.80
N ASP A 92 5.30 0.76 -26.95
CA ASP A 92 4.67 2.03 -26.63
C ASP A 92 5.11 2.65 -25.30
N ILE A 93 5.67 1.88 -24.37
CA ILE A 93 6.12 2.44 -23.08
C ILE A 93 7.36 3.31 -23.27
N LYS A 94 7.18 4.63 -23.20
CA LYS A 94 8.25 5.62 -23.42
C LYS A 94 9.38 5.57 -22.38
N SER A 95 9.06 5.20 -21.14
CA SER A 95 10.02 5.20 -20.02
C SER A 95 10.92 3.97 -19.97
N LEU A 96 10.67 2.93 -20.80
CA LEU A 96 11.50 1.73 -20.81
C LEU A 96 12.72 1.90 -21.72
N PRO A 97 13.91 1.45 -21.28
CA PRO A 97 15.09 1.37 -22.14
C PRO A 97 14.83 0.48 -23.35
N GLN A 98 15.42 0.83 -24.51
CA GLN A 98 15.24 0.06 -25.75
C GLN A 98 15.59 -1.42 -25.59
N LYS A 99 16.64 -1.75 -24.82
CA LYS A 99 17.02 -3.15 -24.57
C LYS A 99 15.95 -3.97 -23.84
N VAL A 100 15.14 -3.34 -22.98
CA VAL A 100 14.02 -4.01 -22.31
C VAL A 100 12.88 -4.23 -23.30
N LYS A 101 12.63 -3.25 -24.18
CA LYS A 101 11.66 -3.40 -25.27
C LYS A 101 12.04 -4.53 -26.22
N ASP A 102 13.30 -4.57 -26.64
CA ASP A 102 13.83 -5.62 -27.51
C ASP A 102 13.75 -7.01 -26.86
N TYR A 103 13.88 -7.09 -25.52
CA TYR A 103 13.71 -8.34 -24.78
C TYR A 103 12.28 -8.87 -24.90
N TYR A 104 11.27 -8.05 -24.57
CA TYR A 104 9.87 -8.45 -24.69
C TYR A 104 9.39 -8.60 -26.14
N TYR A 105 10.03 -7.92 -27.09
CA TYR A 105 9.70 -8.06 -28.51
C TYR A 105 10.02 -9.47 -29.05
N GLN A 106 10.95 -10.21 -28.43
CA GLN A 106 11.23 -11.60 -28.80
C GLN A 106 10.01 -12.50 -28.64
N ASP A 107 9.18 -12.22 -27.64
CA ASP A 107 7.92 -12.94 -27.40
C ASP A 107 6.80 -12.49 -28.35
N CYS A 108 7.03 -11.47 -29.17
CA CYS A 108 6.06 -10.93 -30.14
C CYS A 108 6.32 -11.41 -31.58
N VAL A 109 7.33 -12.25 -31.79
CA VAL A 109 7.75 -12.71 -33.12
C VAL A 109 8.04 -14.21 -33.14
N ASP A 110 7.96 -14.81 -34.32
CA ASP A 110 8.36 -16.21 -34.55
C ASP A 110 9.90 -16.35 -34.66
N GLU A 111 10.37 -17.58 -34.88
CA GLU A 111 11.80 -17.90 -35.06
C GLU A 111 12.46 -17.17 -36.25
N ASN A 112 11.67 -16.66 -37.19
CA ASN A 112 12.12 -15.92 -38.37
C ASN A 112 11.99 -14.39 -38.19
N GLY A 113 11.47 -13.92 -37.04
CA GLY A 113 11.25 -12.51 -36.74
C GLY A 113 9.94 -11.93 -37.29
N ASN A 114 9.01 -12.76 -37.75
CA ASN A 114 7.69 -12.28 -38.19
C ASN A 114 6.76 -12.08 -36.98
N PRO A 115 5.96 -11.00 -36.93
CA PRO A 115 5.00 -10.81 -35.85
C PRO A 115 4.01 -11.97 -35.73
N ILE A 116 3.79 -12.45 -34.51
CA ILE A 116 2.77 -13.46 -34.21
C ILE A 116 1.47 -12.82 -33.75
N GLU A 117 0.39 -13.58 -33.79
CA GLU A 117 -0.88 -13.19 -33.16
C GLU A 117 -0.72 -13.33 -31.63
N LEU A 118 -0.95 -12.23 -30.91
CA LEU A 118 -0.86 -12.18 -29.46
C LEU A 118 -2.25 -12.34 -28.84
N GLU A 119 -2.35 -13.15 -27.80
CA GLU A 119 -3.57 -13.34 -27.04
C GLU A 119 -3.76 -12.20 -26.03
N LYS A 120 -5.01 -11.97 -25.63
CA LYS A 120 -5.33 -10.90 -24.68
C LYS A 120 -4.60 -11.08 -23.33
N ASP A 121 -4.31 -12.32 -22.95
CA ASP A 121 -3.71 -12.66 -21.67
C ASP A 121 -2.17 -12.64 -21.70
N ASP A 122 -1.55 -12.38 -22.88
CA ASP A 122 -0.11 -12.17 -23.04
C ASP A 122 0.31 -10.83 -22.42
N THR A 123 0.48 -10.84 -21.10
CA THR A 123 0.69 -9.65 -20.29
C THR A 123 1.98 -9.71 -19.49
N VAL A 124 2.57 -8.54 -19.27
CA VAL A 124 3.69 -8.34 -18.36
C VAL A 124 3.15 -7.72 -17.08
N LYS A 125 3.40 -8.39 -15.96
CA LYS A 125 2.99 -7.93 -14.64
C LYS A 125 4.01 -6.95 -14.05
N PHE A 126 3.53 -5.76 -13.72
CA PHE A 126 4.26 -4.75 -12.95
C PHE A 126 3.78 -4.82 -11.50
N THR A 127 4.71 -5.08 -10.58
CA THR A 127 4.37 -5.19 -9.16
C THR A 127 4.02 -3.83 -8.55
N ALA A 128 3.22 -3.83 -7.49
CA ALA A 128 2.93 -2.61 -6.74
C ALA A 128 4.19 -2.04 -6.09
N TYR A 129 4.25 -0.71 -5.95
CA TYR A 129 5.33 -0.02 -5.22
C TYR A 129 4.85 1.33 -4.69
N ILE A 130 5.61 1.90 -3.76
CA ILE A 130 5.35 3.23 -3.19
C ILE A 130 6.04 4.28 -4.05
N CYS A 131 5.34 5.36 -4.32
CA CYS A 131 5.84 6.55 -4.98
C CYS A 131 5.83 7.74 -4.02
N MET A 132 6.64 8.74 -4.32
CA MET A 132 6.64 10.02 -3.60
C MET A 132 6.45 11.17 -4.58
N LYS A 133 5.61 12.14 -4.22
CA LYS A 133 5.69 13.49 -4.78
C LYS A 133 6.67 14.30 -3.94
N ALA A 134 7.79 14.70 -4.53
CA ALA A 134 8.83 15.49 -3.87
C ALA A 134 8.47 16.98 -3.81
N ALA A 135 9.28 17.75 -3.07
CA ALA A 135 9.07 19.17 -2.83
C ALA A 135 9.12 20.03 -4.11
N ASP A 136 9.93 19.60 -5.07
CA ASP A 136 10.06 20.24 -6.39
C ASP A 136 8.94 19.85 -7.36
N GLY A 137 7.99 19.02 -6.92
CA GLY A 137 6.88 18.52 -7.74
C GLY A 137 7.21 17.27 -8.56
N SER A 138 8.44 16.77 -8.53
CA SER A 138 8.82 15.52 -9.21
C SER A 138 8.17 14.29 -8.56
N ILE A 139 7.97 13.23 -9.35
CA ILE A 139 7.50 11.93 -8.86
C ILE A 139 8.68 10.97 -8.79
N VAL A 140 8.99 10.52 -7.58
CA VAL A 140 9.97 9.47 -7.32
C VAL A 140 9.24 8.12 -7.36
N ASN A 141 9.43 7.38 -8.45
CA ASN A 141 8.94 6.01 -8.58
C ASN A 141 9.81 5.07 -7.75
N GLY A 142 9.19 4.18 -6.97
CA GLY A 142 9.92 3.23 -6.13
C GLY A 142 10.61 3.91 -4.96
N TRP A 143 9.93 4.85 -4.31
CA TRP A 143 10.44 5.52 -3.12
C TRP A 143 10.73 4.51 -2.01
N LEU A 144 11.91 4.64 -1.42
CA LEU A 144 12.39 3.78 -0.33
C LEU A 144 12.31 4.56 0.99
N ALA A 145 11.59 4.02 1.96
CA ALA A 145 11.54 4.58 3.30
C ALA A 145 12.92 4.50 3.94
N SER A 146 13.43 5.65 4.41
CA SER A 146 14.65 5.68 5.21
C SER A 146 14.39 5.10 6.61
N GLN A 147 15.45 4.83 7.38
CA GLN A 147 15.28 4.49 8.80
C GLN A 147 14.53 5.58 9.57
N THR A 148 14.74 6.85 9.23
CA THR A 148 14.02 7.97 9.88
C THR A 148 12.55 8.02 9.51
N ASP A 149 12.16 7.49 8.35
CA ASP A 149 10.77 7.40 7.92
C ASP A 149 10.07 6.24 8.61
N MET A 150 10.72 5.08 8.64
CA MET A 150 10.19 3.87 9.28
C MET A 150 10.03 4.02 10.81
N LEU A 151 10.91 4.78 11.46
CA LEU A 151 10.87 5.03 12.91
C LEU A 151 10.06 6.28 13.31
N ALA A 152 9.46 6.98 12.34
CA ALA A 152 8.68 8.17 12.60
C ALA A 152 7.26 7.85 13.08
N ASN A 153 6.74 8.70 13.97
CA ASN A 153 5.38 8.67 14.50
C ASN A 153 4.59 9.93 14.13
N ASP A 154 5.10 10.72 13.19
CA ASP A 154 4.48 11.97 12.71
C ASP A 154 3.82 11.81 11.33
N TRP A 155 3.46 10.58 10.94
CA TRP A 155 2.74 10.32 9.69
C TRP A 155 1.27 10.71 9.82
N MET A 156 0.70 11.31 8.79
CA MET A 156 -0.70 11.73 8.76
C MET A 156 -1.26 11.60 7.34
N ILE A 157 -2.59 11.58 7.22
CA ILE A 157 -3.26 11.68 5.92
C ILE A 157 -2.92 13.04 5.30
N PHE A 158 -2.57 13.05 4.01
CA PHE A 158 -2.39 14.27 3.24
C PHE A 158 -3.73 14.72 2.65
N GLU A 159 -4.22 15.88 3.06
CA GLU A 159 -5.43 16.52 2.54
C GLU A 159 -5.05 17.75 1.70
N PHE A 160 -5.80 17.98 0.61
CA PHE A 160 -5.55 19.03 -0.38
C PHE A 160 -6.85 19.62 -0.93
#